data_AF-A0A619AJX5-F1
#
_entry.id   AF-A0A619AJX5-F1
#
_cell.length_a   1.000
_cell.length_b   1.000
_cell.length_c   1.000
_cell.angle_alpha   90.00
_cell.angle_beta   90.00
_cell.angle_gamma   90.00
#
_symmetry.space_group_name_H-M   'P 1'
#
loop_
_entity.id
_entity.type
_entity.pdbx_description
1 polymer ?
#
loop_
_entity_poly.entity_id
_entity_poly.type
_entity_poly.pdbx_seq_one_letter_code
_entity_poly.pdbx_strand_id
1 'polypeptide(L)'
;MNKLLKEKVPARRRMPAIPFLKWAGGKRRSLDTLHRWLPSPDEVECLVEPFVGGASVFLGTDYRQYLLADINADLIDVYLHVRDDPSGMVKRLERLFHEGNNEEAYRESKDEFNRISPGPEKSALFIYLNQHCFNGICRYNKRGIFNVPFGRRKSAYIPEAEIMAFARKTERCHVSFFHSGFEDTLKMTTAGMFSG
;
A
#
# COMPACT_ATOMS: atom_id res chain seq x y z
N MET A 1 46.04 23.29 8.16
CA MET A 1 45.80 22.24 9.18
C MET A 1 44.37 22.41 9.68
N ASN A 2 43.55 21.37 9.49
CA ASN A 2 42.17 21.14 9.98
C ASN A 2 41.06 22.14 9.62
N LYS A 3 40.53 22.00 8.40
CA LYS A 3 39.12 22.27 8.09
C LYS A 3 38.31 21.09 8.65
N LEU A 4 37.84 21.19 9.89
CA LEU A 4 36.95 20.21 10.50
C LEU A 4 35.70 20.08 9.62
N LEU A 5 35.58 18.91 8.99
CA LEU A 5 34.36 18.45 8.34
C LEU A 5 33.25 18.50 9.40
N LYS A 6 32.34 19.45 9.27
CA LYS A 6 31.05 19.37 9.94
C LYS A 6 30.33 18.18 9.31
N GLU A 7 30.43 17.02 9.93
CA GLU A 7 29.49 15.94 9.66
C GLU A 7 28.09 16.53 9.87
N LYS A 8 27.31 16.61 8.79
CA LYS A 8 25.89 16.92 8.87
C LYS A 8 25.29 15.83 9.75
N VAL A 9 24.99 16.15 11.00
CA VAL A 9 24.14 15.31 11.85
C VAL A 9 22.89 15.02 11.02
N PRO A 10 22.61 13.74 10.66
CA PRO A 10 21.47 13.45 9.82
C PRO A 10 20.23 13.92 10.56
N ALA A 11 19.39 14.70 9.88
CA ALA A 11 18.08 15.09 10.38
C ALA A 11 17.39 13.83 10.92
N ARG A 12 16.84 13.88 12.14
CA ARG A 12 16.15 12.75 12.79
C ARG A 12 15.28 12.03 11.75
N ARG A 13 15.74 10.87 11.30
CA ARG A 13 15.05 10.09 10.26
C ARG A 13 13.71 9.68 10.86
N ARG A 14 12.62 10.27 10.38
CA ARG A 14 11.27 9.83 10.78
C ARG A 14 11.17 8.35 10.45
N MET A 15 10.68 7.54 11.39
CA MET A 15 10.48 6.13 11.10
C MET A 15 9.48 6.01 9.94
N PRO A 16 9.79 5.19 8.91
CA PRO A 16 8.88 4.95 7.80
C PRO A 16 7.51 4.52 8.30
N ALA A 17 6.46 5.08 7.70
CA ALA A 17 5.11 4.59 7.94
C ALA A 17 5.01 3.12 7.48
N ILE A 18 4.18 2.35 8.18
CA ILE A 18 4.02 0.93 7.92
C ILE A 18 2.85 0.75 6.94
N PRO A 19 2.97 -0.11 5.92
CA PRO A 19 1.84 -0.50 5.09
C PRO A 19 0.65 -1.03 5.89
N PHE A 20 -0.56 -0.60 5.55
CA PHE A 20 -1.79 -1.14 6.14
C PHE A 20 -2.17 -2.52 5.58
N LEU A 21 -1.62 -2.93 4.44
CA LEU A 21 -1.80 -4.25 3.84
C LEU A 21 -0.61 -5.17 4.12
N LYS A 22 -0.90 -6.44 4.40
CA LYS A 22 0.07 -7.53 4.33
C LYS A 22 0.25 -7.88 2.86
N TRP A 23 1.48 -7.78 2.36
CA TRP A 23 1.77 -8.03 0.95
C TRP A 23 3.00 -8.89 0.78
N ALA A 24 2.90 -9.89 -0.10
CA ALA A 24 4.04 -10.72 -0.46
C ALA A 24 5.13 -9.85 -1.09
N GLY A 25 6.38 -10.06 -0.68
CA GLY A 25 7.52 -9.28 -1.19
C GLY A 25 7.61 -7.84 -0.68
N GLY A 26 6.89 -7.50 0.41
CA GLY A 26 7.00 -6.19 1.06
C GLY A 26 8.45 -5.83 1.39
N LYS A 27 8.92 -4.67 0.91
CA LYS A 27 10.34 -4.27 0.93
C LYS A 27 10.76 -3.55 2.21
N ARG A 28 9.91 -3.49 3.23
CA ARG A 28 10.16 -2.76 4.49
C ARG A 28 11.51 -3.11 5.13
N ARG A 29 11.88 -4.40 5.14
CA ARG A 29 13.15 -4.88 5.73
C ARG A 29 14.38 -4.51 4.89
N SER A 30 14.18 -4.23 3.62
CA SER A 30 15.26 -3.91 2.66
C SER A 30 15.34 -2.41 2.36
N LEU A 31 14.50 -1.56 2.98
CA LEU A 31 14.46 -0.12 2.71
C LEU A 31 15.82 0.53 2.90
N ASP A 32 16.55 0.21 3.98
CA ASP A 32 17.88 0.78 4.22
C ASP A 32 18.90 0.41 3.14
N THR A 33 18.77 -0.77 2.53
CA THR A 33 19.58 -1.16 1.38
C THR A 33 19.14 -0.41 0.11
N LEU A 34 17.83 -0.31 -0.12
CA LEU A 34 17.27 0.39 -1.29
C LEU A 34 17.65 1.87 -1.30
N HIS A 35 17.63 2.55 -0.16
CA HIS A 35 18.02 3.96 -0.05
C HIS A 35 19.45 4.26 -0.52
N ARG A 36 20.33 3.26 -0.61
CA ARG A 36 21.70 3.44 -1.13
C ARG A 36 21.75 3.50 -2.65
N TRP A 37 20.73 2.98 -3.32
CA TRP A 37 20.68 2.82 -4.78
C TRP A 37 19.59 3.69 -5.43
N LEU A 38 18.58 4.07 -4.66
CA LEU A 38 17.57 5.02 -5.10
C LEU A 38 18.19 6.43 -5.15
N PRO A 39 17.97 7.20 -6.24
CA PRO A 39 18.39 8.60 -6.30
C PRO A 39 17.68 9.40 -5.20
N SER A 40 18.34 10.41 -4.65
CA SER A 40 17.72 11.26 -3.63
C SER A 40 16.56 12.10 -4.21
N PRO A 41 15.60 12.55 -3.37
CA PRO A 41 14.55 13.48 -3.79
C PRO A 41 15.04 14.83 -4.35
N ASP A 42 16.32 15.17 -4.13
CA ASP A 42 16.95 16.36 -4.72
C ASP A 42 17.48 16.09 -6.15
N GLU A 43 17.69 14.82 -6.52
CA GLU A 43 18.19 14.39 -7.83
C GLU A 43 17.05 14.09 -8.82
N VAL A 44 15.93 13.57 -8.33
CA VAL A 44 14.76 13.25 -9.15
C VAL A 44 13.48 13.72 -8.49
N GLU A 45 12.54 14.20 -9.31
CA GLU A 45 11.29 14.76 -8.80
C GLU A 45 10.25 13.68 -8.51
N CYS A 46 10.21 12.65 -9.36
CA CYS A 46 9.21 11.59 -9.32
C CYS A 46 9.84 10.20 -9.17
N LEU A 47 9.35 9.44 -8.19
CA LEU A 47 9.60 8.00 -8.11
C LEU A 47 8.45 7.24 -8.78
N VAL A 48 8.80 6.41 -9.76
CA VAL A 48 7.89 5.51 -10.46
C VAL A 48 8.02 4.11 -9.86
N GLU A 49 6.93 3.57 -9.34
CA GLU A 49 6.84 2.19 -8.86
C GLU A 49 5.85 1.40 -9.74
N PRO A 50 6.32 0.67 -10.77
CA PRO A 50 5.47 -0.15 -11.63
C PRO A 50 4.87 -1.38 -10.92
N PHE A 51 5.33 -1.67 -9.71
CA PHE A 51 4.87 -2.76 -8.86
C PHE A 51 4.73 -2.28 -7.42
N VAL A 52 3.84 -1.31 -7.17
CA VAL A 52 3.70 -0.68 -5.85
C VAL A 52 3.46 -1.72 -4.75
N GLY A 53 2.72 -2.81 -5.04
CA GLY A 53 2.42 -3.85 -4.07
C GLY A 53 1.87 -3.25 -2.78
N GLY A 54 2.44 -3.59 -1.63
CA GLY A 54 2.07 -3.02 -0.32
C GLY A 54 2.55 -1.58 -0.06
N ALA A 55 3.06 -0.85 -1.06
CA ALA A 55 3.50 0.55 -0.95
C ALA A 55 4.58 0.81 0.12
N SER A 56 5.49 -0.16 0.35
CA SER A 56 6.53 0.01 1.37
C SER A 56 7.63 1.00 0.97
N VAL A 57 7.96 1.10 -0.32
CA VAL A 57 9.01 2.03 -0.81
C VAL A 57 8.45 3.45 -0.88
N PHE A 58 7.30 3.62 -1.54
CA PHE A 58 6.08 4.26 -1.03
C PHE A 58 6.31 5.04 0.26
N LEU A 59 5.87 4.43 1.34
CA LEU A 59 5.88 4.96 2.70
C LEU A 59 7.28 5.21 3.28
N GLY A 60 8.33 4.64 2.70
CA GLY A 60 9.71 4.72 3.19
C GLY A 60 10.59 5.81 2.58
N THR A 61 10.17 6.44 1.49
CA THR A 61 10.92 7.49 0.78
C THR A 61 10.21 8.86 0.89
N ASP A 62 10.80 9.97 0.45
CA ASP A 62 10.16 11.30 0.56
C ASP A 62 10.32 12.12 -0.74
N TYR A 63 9.97 11.53 -1.89
CA TYR A 63 9.95 12.24 -3.18
C TYR A 63 8.80 13.23 -3.26
N ARG A 64 8.95 14.24 -4.13
CA ARG A 64 7.92 15.27 -4.35
C ARG A 64 6.72 14.69 -5.12
N GLN A 65 6.99 13.77 -6.03
CA GLN A 65 5.99 13.12 -6.86
C GLN A 65 6.16 11.60 -6.84
N TYR A 66 5.05 10.89 -7.01
CA TYR A 66 5.01 9.44 -7.12
C TYR A 66 4.04 9.01 -8.22
N LEU A 67 4.47 8.05 -9.03
CA LEU A 67 3.63 7.28 -9.92
C LEU A 67 3.60 5.85 -9.41
N LEU A 68 2.46 5.44 -8.86
CA LEU A 68 2.29 4.13 -8.22
C LEU A 68 1.37 3.27 -9.07
N ALA A 69 1.89 2.18 -9.62
CA ALA A 69 1.12 1.28 -10.47
C ALA A 69 1.18 -0.17 -10.00
N ASP A 70 0.11 -0.91 -10.28
CA ASP A 70 0.04 -2.36 -10.12
C ASP A 70 -0.96 -2.93 -11.13
N ILE A 71 -0.79 -4.22 -11.46
CA ILE A 71 -1.74 -4.95 -12.30
C ILE A 71 -3.00 -5.35 -11.53
N ASN A 72 -2.97 -5.30 -10.20
CA ASN A 72 -4.13 -5.59 -9.37
C ASN A 72 -5.05 -4.36 -9.25
N ALA A 73 -6.16 -4.36 -9.98
CA ALA A 73 -7.17 -3.30 -9.92
C ALA A 73 -7.75 -3.08 -8.51
N ASP A 74 -8.09 -4.15 -7.79
CA ASP A 74 -8.66 -4.04 -6.44
C ASP A 74 -7.69 -3.34 -5.47
N LEU A 75 -6.38 -3.59 -5.63
CA LEU A 75 -5.34 -2.92 -4.85
C LEU A 75 -5.26 -1.42 -5.13
N ILE A 76 -5.31 -1.04 -6.41
CA ILE A 76 -5.29 0.37 -6.81
C ILE A 76 -6.54 1.10 -6.31
N ASP A 77 -7.71 0.48 -6.42
CA ASP A 77 -8.95 1.03 -5.88
C ASP A 77 -8.89 1.22 -4.36
N VAL A 78 -8.28 0.27 -3.63
CA VAL A 78 -8.05 0.42 -2.18
C VAL A 78 -7.22 1.67 -1.89
N TYR A 79 -6.15 1.94 -2.64
CA TYR A 79 -5.34 3.14 -2.44
C TYR A 79 -6.08 4.43 -2.75
N LEU A 80 -6.88 4.45 -3.83
CA LEU A 80 -7.71 5.60 -4.17
C LEU A 80 -8.75 5.89 -3.08
N HIS A 81 -9.51 4.89 -2.63
CA HIS A 81 -10.52 5.08 -1.59
C HIS A 81 -9.92 5.44 -0.22
N VAL A 82 -8.75 4.90 0.13
CA VAL A 82 -8.02 5.28 1.36
C VAL A 82 -7.49 6.70 1.28
N ARG A 83 -6.99 7.13 0.12
CA ARG A 83 -6.56 8.52 -0.10
C ARG A 83 -7.74 9.48 0.05
N ASP A 84 -8.87 9.17 -0.58
CA ASP A 84 -9.99 10.10 -0.75
C ASP A 84 -10.90 10.19 0.48
N ASP A 85 -11.10 9.09 1.21
CA ASP A 85 -11.90 9.08 2.44
C ASP A 85 -11.34 8.08 3.48
N PRO A 86 -10.19 8.39 4.11
CA PRO A 86 -9.56 7.49 5.08
C PRO A 86 -10.44 7.25 6.31
N SER A 87 -11.16 8.27 6.77
CA SER A 87 -12.04 8.16 7.94
C SER A 87 -13.27 7.31 7.64
N GLY A 88 -13.89 7.47 6.47
CA GLY A 88 -14.97 6.59 6.03
C GLY A 88 -14.50 5.15 5.81
N MET A 89 -13.29 4.93 5.30
CA MET A 89 -12.70 3.60 5.20
C MET A 89 -12.55 2.93 6.58
N VAL A 90 -12.02 3.64 7.58
CA VAL A 90 -11.91 3.12 8.95
C VAL A 90 -13.28 2.73 9.50
N LYS A 91 -14.31 3.58 9.35
CA LYS A 91 -15.67 3.27 9.79
C LYS A 91 -16.26 2.02 9.13
N ARG A 92 -15.96 1.78 7.85
CA ARG A 92 -16.37 0.55 7.14
C ARG A 92 -15.68 -0.67 7.74
N LEU A 93 -14.39 -0.56 8.03
CA LEU A 93 -13.62 -1.64 8.66
C LEU A 93 -14.11 -1.94 10.08
N GLU A 94 -14.40 -0.93 10.90
CA GLU A 94 -14.97 -1.14 12.24
C GLU A 94 -16.24 -1.98 12.19
N ARG A 95 -17.12 -1.74 11.21
CA ARG A 95 -18.34 -2.54 11.00
C ARG A 95 -18.03 -3.98 10.60
N LEU A 96 -17.08 -4.18 9.68
CA LEU A 96 -16.69 -5.53 9.23
C LEU A 96 -15.95 -6.33 10.32
N PHE A 97 -15.22 -5.66 11.21
CA PHE A 97 -14.45 -6.31 12.27
C PHE A 97 -15.29 -6.59 13.52
N HIS A 98 -16.41 -5.87 13.71
CA HIS A 98 -17.37 -6.14 14.78
C HIS A 98 -17.92 -7.57 14.65
N GLU A 99 -17.60 -8.44 15.60
CA GLU A 99 -17.92 -9.89 15.60
C GLU A 99 -17.39 -10.68 14.37
N GLY A 100 -16.69 -10.03 13.44
CA GLY A 100 -16.29 -10.57 12.15
C GLY A 100 -15.03 -11.44 12.15
N ASN A 101 -14.39 -11.70 13.30
CA ASN A 101 -13.21 -12.56 13.37
C ASN A 101 -13.57 -14.06 13.52
N ASN A 102 -14.48 -14.54 12.67
CA ASN A 102 -14.92 -15.94 12.65
C ASN A 102 -15.03 -16.45 11.20
N GLU A 103 -15.09 -17.78 11.04
CA GLU A 103 -15.04 -18.42 9.72
C GLU A 103 -16.29 -18.17 8.87
N GLU A 104 -17.46 -18.02 9.50
CA GLU A 104 -18.72 -17.74 8.82
C GLU A 104 -18.74 -16.32 8.26
N ALA A 105 -18.46 -15.31 9.10
CA ALA A 105 -18.36 -13.92 8.67
C ALA A 105 -17.28 -13.73 7.59
N TYR A 106 -16.15 -14.44 7.69
CA TYR A 106 -15.12 -14.42 6.66
C TYR A 106 -15.61 -14.99 5.33
N ARG A 107 -16.34 -16.11 5.36
CA ARG A 107 -16.92 -16.73 4.15
C ARG A 107 -17.90 -15.77 3.49
N GLU A 108 -18.82 -15.18 4.25
CA GLU A 108 -19.81 -14.23 3.74
C GLU A 108 -19.15 -12.98 3.14
N SER A 109 -18.19 -12.40 3.85
CA SER A 109 -17.43 -11.23 3.36
C SER A 109 -16.66 -11.54 2.07
N LYS A 110 -16.11 -12.76 1.96
CA LYS A 110 -15.41 -13.20 0.74
C LYS A 110 -16.37 -13.41 -0.42
N ASP A 111 -17.53 -14.00 -0.18
CA ASP A 111 -18.54 -14.21 -1.21
C ASP A 111 -19.09 -12.87 -1.70
N GLU A 112 -19.32 -11.92 -0.78
CA GLU A 112 -19.71 -10.56 -1.10
C GLU A 112 -18.64 -9.83 -1.93
N PHE A 113 -17.37 -9.89 -1.51
CA PHE A 113 -16.25 -9.28 -2.24
C PHE A 113 -16.18 -9.76 -3.70
N ASN A 114 -16.42 -11.05 -3.93
CA ASN A 114 -16.42 -11.65 -5.27
C ASN A 114 -17.66 -11.28 -6.10
N ARG A 115 -18.74 -10.82 -5.46
CA ARG A 115 -20.02 -10.51 -6.10
C ARG A 115 -20.15 -9.04 -6.49
N ILE A 116 -19.65 -8.13 -5.65
CA ILE A 116 -19.90 -6.69 -5.82
C ILE A 116 -18.95 -6.03 -6.83
N SER A 117 -19.45 -4.96 -7.44
CA SER A 117 -18.69 -4.08 -8.32
C SER A 117 -17.67 -3.24 -7.53
N PRO A 118 -16.64 -2.68 -8.20
CA PRO A 118 -15.69 -1.75 -7.59
C PRO A 118 -16.36 -0.59 -6.85
N GLY A 119 -15.78 -0.22 -5.70
CA GLY A 119 -16.25 0.86 -4.86
C GLY A 119 -15.72 0.75 -3.42
N PRO A 120 -16.01 1.73 -2.55
CA PRO A 120 -15.45 1.79 -1.20
C PRO A 120 -15.74 0.54 -0.35
N GLU A 121 -16.91 -0.09 -0.52
CA GLU A 121 -17.25 -1.33 0.20
C GLU A 121 -16.38 -2.50 -0.24
N LYS A 122 -16.09 -2.62 -1.54
CA LYS A 122 -15.19 -3.66 -2.05
C LYS A 122 -13.77 -3.48 -1.55
N SER A 123 -13.29 -2.25 -1.47
CA SER A 123 -11.99 -1.93 -0.87
C SER A 123 -11.94 -2.22 0.63
N ALA A 124 -13.02 -1.93 1.37
CA ALA A 124 -13.11 -2.28 2.78
C ALA A 124 -13.08 -3.81 2.97
N LEU A 125 -13.83 -4.56 2.16
CA LEU A 125 -13.79 -6.03 2.14
C LEU A 125 -12.39 -6.55 1.77
N PHE A 126 -11.70 -5.92 0.81
CA PHE A 126 -10.33 -6.31 0.46
C PHE A 126 -9.38 -6.21 1.67
N ILE A 127 -9.41 -5.08 2.39
CA ILE A 127 -8.58 -4.88 3.59
C ILE A 127 -8.99 -5.88 4.68
N TYR A 128 -10.29 -6.07 4.92
CA TYR A 128 -10.80 -7.06 5.87
C TYR A 128 -10.28 -8.48 5.54
N LEU A 129 -10.43 -8.92 4.28
CA LEU A 129 -9.95 -10.23 3.84
C LEU A 129 -8.43 -10.35 4.00
N ASN A 130 -7.66 -9.32 3.66
CA ASN A 130 -6.21 -9.31 3.84
C ASN A 130 -5.80 -9.48 5.31
N GLN A 131 -6.55 -8.88 6.24
CA GLN A 131 -6.25 -9.01 7.67
C GLN A 131 -6.59 -10.39 8.23
N HIS A 132 -7.63 -11.04 7.69
CA HIS A 132 -8.20 -12.29 8.20
C HIS A 132 -7.76 -13.56 7.44
N CYS A 133 -7.32 -13.45 6.19
CA CYS A 133 -6.96 -14.60 5.37
C CYS A 133 -5.64 -15.25 5.80
N PHE A 134 -5.44 -16.49 5.36
CA PHE A 134 -4.21 -17.24 5.59
C PHE A 134 -2.99 -16.45 5.07
N ASN A 135 -2.08 -16.12 5.98
CA ASN A 135 -0.84 -15.37 5.73
C ASN A 135 -0.98 -13.99 5.04
N GLY A 136 -2.19 -13.42 4.93
CA GLY A 136 -2.37 -12.11 4.28
C GLY A 136 -2.09 -12.16 2.77
N ILE A 137 -2.29 -13.32 2.14
CA ILE A 137 -2.05 -13.50 0.71
C ILE A 137 -3.23 -12.92 -0.08
N CYS A 138 -2.93 -12.26 -1.19
CA CYS A 138 -3.91 -11.89 -2.20
C CYS A 138 -3.82 -12.91 -3.35
N ARG A 139 -4.86 -13.71 -3.59
CA ARG A 139 -4.87 -14.74 -4.64
C ARG A 139 -6.26 -14.91 -5.25
N TYR A 140 -6.28 -14.91 -6.58
CA TYR A 140 -7.46 -15.14 -7.39
C TYR A 140 -7.28 -16.41 -8.24
N ASN A 141 -8.38 -17.04 -8.61
CA ASN A 141 -8.37 -18.07 -9.65
C ASN A 141 -8.42 -17.45 -11.06
N LYS A 142 -8.38 -18.28 -12.11
CA LYS A 142 -8.46 -17.82 -13.52
C LYS A 142 -9.76 -17.08 -13.87
N ARG A 143 -10.79 -17.13 -13.02
CA ARG A 143 -12.06 -16.41 -13.19
C ARG A 143 -12.08 -15.06 -12.44
N GLY A 144 -10.96 -14.64 -11.84
CA GLY A 144 -10.88 -13.42 -11.04
C GLY A 144 -11.55 -13.54 -9.67
N ILE A 145 -11.80 -14.75 -9.16
CA ILE A 145 -12.45 -14.99 -7.86
C ILE A 145 -11.38 -15.15 -6.78
N PHE A 146 -11.43 -14.31 -5.75
CA PHE A 146 -10.56 -14.42 -4.58
C PHE A 146 -10.86 -15.69 -3.80
N ASN A 147 -9.82 -16.49 -3.50
CA ASN A 147 -9.98 -17.85 -3.00
C ASN A 147 -9.03 -18.23 -1.85
N VAL A 148 -8.55 -17.27 -1.07
CA VAL A 148 -7.70 -17.55 0.10
C VAL A 148 -8.58 -17.99 1.29
N PRO A 149 -8.23 -19.07 2.02
CA PRO A 149 -9.01 -19.52 3.18
C PRO A 149 -8.83 -18.61 4.39
N PHE A 150 -9.72 -18.76 5.37
CA PHE A 150 -9.63 -18.05 6.65
C PHE A 150 -8.35 -18.43 7.40
N GLY A 151 -7.66 -17.43 7.97
CA GLY A 151 -6.37 -17.60 8.63
C GLY A 151 -6.42 -17.97 10.11
N ARG A 152 -7.62 -18.01 10.73
CA ARG A 152 -7.85 -18.39 12.14
C ARG A 152 -6.91 -17.68 13.14
N ARG A 153 -6.74 -16.37 12.98
CA ARG A 153 -5.92 -15.57 13.91
C ARG A 153 -6.69 -15.32 15.20
N LYS A 154 -5.98 -15.31 16.34
CA LYS A 154 -6.55 -15.04 17.67
C LYS A 154 -7.27 -13.68 17.74
N SER A 155 -6.72 -12.67 17.06
CA SER A 155 -7.34 -11.37 16.89
C SER A 155 -6.96 -10.78 15.53
N ALA A 156 -7.90 -10.05 14.94
CA ALA A 156 -7.63 -9.21 13.78
C ALA A 156 -7.45 -7.75 14.22
N TYR A 157 -6.50 -7.06 13.59
CA TYR A 157 -6.15 -5.67 13.88
C TYR A 157 -6.72 -4.77 12.78
N ILE A 158 -7.43 -3.71 13.16
CA ILE A 158 -7.85 -2.66 12.24
C ILE A 158 -6.64 -1.72 12.03
N PRO A 159 -6.09 -1.59 10.81
CA PRO A 159 -4.90 -0.79 10.56
C PRO A 159 -5.21 0.71 10.43
N GLU A 160 -5.91 1.27 11.41
CA GLU A 160 -6.34 2.68 11.39
C GLU A 160 -5.15 3.64 11.32
N ALA A 161 -4.15 3.45 12.17
CA ALA A 161 -2.98 4.32 12.20
C ALA A 161 -2.20 4.30 10.87
N GLU A 162 -2.09 3.12 10.25
CA GLU A 162 -1.42 2.93 8.96
C GLU A 162 -2.23 3.52 7.79
N ILE A 163 -3.56 3.36 7.80
CA ILE A 163 -4.48 4.00 6.83
C ILE A 163 -4.32 5.52 6.89
N MET A 164 -4.39 6.09 8.10
CA MET A 164 -4.24 7.53 8.30
C MET A 164 -2.84 8.02 7.91
N ALA A 165 -1.79 7.22 8.17
CA ALA A 165 -0.43 7.57 7.77
C ALA A 165 -0.25 7.56 6.25
N PHE A 166 -0.86 6.60 5.54
CA PHE A 166 -0.86 6.56 4.08
C PHE A 166 -1.56 7.79 3.49
N ALA A 167 -2.77 8.12 3.96
CA ALA A 167 -3.52 9.28 3.47
C ALA A 167 -2.78 10.61 3.73
N ARG A 168 -2.23 10.80 4.95
CA ARG A 168 -1.39 11.96 5.26
C ARG A 168 -0.16 12.07 4.36
N LYS A 169 0.39 10.94 3.91
CA LYS A 169 1.52 10.97 2.97
C LYS A 169 1.07 11.45 1.60
N THR A 170 -0.06 10.97 1.10
CA THR A 170 -0.63 11.41 -0.18
C THR A 170 -1.04 12.89 -0.19
N GLU A 171 -1.31 13.50 0.98
CA GLU A 171 -1.55 14.95 1.09
C GLU A 171 -0.26 15.79 0.99
N ARG A 172 0.90 15.18 1.29
CA ARG A 172 2.20 15.88 1.37
C ARG A 172 3.00 15.85 0.07
N CYS A 173 2.59 15.05 -0.90
CA CYS A 173 3.27 14.85 -2.17
C CYS A 173 2.24 14.66 -3.29
N HIS A 174 2.64 14.86 -4.54
CA HIS A 174 1.77 14.54 -5.66
C HIS A 174 1.82 13.03 -5.93
N VAL A 175 0.67 12.35 -5.90
CA VAL A 175 0.61 10.89 -6.11
C VAL A 175 -0.44 10.56 -7.15
N SER A 176 0.00 9.87 -8.21
CA SER A 176 -0.89 9.29 -9.22
C SER A 176 -0.90 7.77 -9.12
N PHE A 177 -2.09 7.18 -9.10
CA PHE A 177 -2.29 5.74 -9.02
C PHE A 177 -2.77 5.19 -10.36
N PHE A 178 -2.19 4.07 -10.81
CA PHE A 178 -2.53 3.46 -12.10
C PHE A 178 -2.77 1.96 -11.96
N HIS A 179 -3.93 1.50 -12.45
CA HIS A 179 -4.11 0.09 -12.77
C HIS A 179 -3.49 -0.16 -14.16
N SER A 180 -2.25 -0.66 -14.17
CA SER A 180 -1.47 -0.82 -15.39
C SER A 180 -0.42 -1.91 -15.26
N GLY A 181 -0.06 -2.51 -16.39
CA GLY A 181 1.11 -3.38 -16.47
C GLY A 181 2.40 -2.58 -16.36
N PHE A 182 3.49 -3.26 -15.99
CA PHE A 182 4.78 -2.60 -15.82
C PHE A 182 5.33 -2.02 -17.13
N GLU A 183 5.12 -2.67 -18.27
CA GLU A 183 5.59 -2.19 -19.56
C GLU A 183 4.99 -0.83 -19.93
N ASP A 184 3.68 -0.68 -19.70
CA ASP A 184 2.99 0.58 -19.98
C ASP A 184 3.31 1.64 -18.92
N THR A 185 3.48 1.25 -17.66
CA THR A 185 3.96 2.16 -16.61
C THR A 185 5.35 2.71 -16.92
N LEU A 186 6.28 1.87 -17.39
CA LEU A 186 7.62 2.29 -17.75
C LEU A 186 7.62 3.29 -18.92
N LYS A 187 6.71 3.13 -19.90
CA LYS A 187 6.54 4.08 -21.01
C LYS A 187 6.03 5.45 -20.56
N MET A 188 5.42 5.57 -19.37
CA MET A 188 5.01 6.85 -18.79
C MET A 188 6.18 7.64 -18.20
N THR A 189 7.36 7.02 -18.05
CA THR A 189 8.54 7.66 -17.46
C THR A 189 9.11 8.70 -18.41
N THR A 190 9.28 9.94 -17.94
CA THR A 190 9.92 11.03 -18.68
C THR A 190 11.19 11.52 -17.98
N ALA A 191 11.90 12.48 -18.59
CA ALA A 191 13.03 13.15 -17.94
C ALA A 191 12.62 13.70 -16.57
N GLY A 192 13.48 13.51 -15.55
CA GLY A 192 13.21 13.91 -14.15
C GLY A 192 12.50 12.85 -13.30
N MET A 193 12.12 11.71 -13.89
CA MET A 193 11.55 10.56 -13.19
C MET A 193 12.58 9.43 -13.05
N PHE A 194 12.49 8.67 -11.96
CA PHE A 194 13.25 7.43 -11.77
C PHE A 194 12.28 6.27 -11.56
N SER A 195 12.44 5.21 -12.35
CA SER A 195 11.79 3.93 -12.09
C SER A 195 12.78 2.96 -11.44
N GLY A 196 12.39 2.43 -10.27
CA GLY A 196 13.13 1.40 -9.54
C GLY A 196 12.60 -0.01 -9.75
#